data_AF-A0A7C6AXC9-F1
#
_entry.id   AF-A0A7C6AXC9-F1
#
_cell.length_a   1.000
_cell.length_b   1.000
_cell.length_c   1.000
_cell.angle_alpha   90.00
_cell.angle_beta   90.00
_cell.angle_gamma   90.00
#
_symmetry.space_group_name_H-M   'P 1'
#
loop_
_entity.id
_entity.type
_entity.pdbx_description
1 polymer ?
#
loop_
_entity_poly.entity_id
_entity_poly.type
_entity_poly.pdbx_seq_one_letter_code
_entity_poly.pdbx_strand_id
1 'polypeptide(L)'
;MSLITGIFQRRSGVVSQDRHDSLDRNVSGLDLSVVDAIVDRCGRGAEAAIPILQAIQSHFRYLPQEALERVCELTQIRPSQLIGVATFYGQFRFRPVGRHMIHVCHGTACHVKGSQRIQEALERHLGLRPGEDTDRDGLFTVEKVACLGCCTLAPVVQIDRVTYGRLTPGKIPKVLADFLHEHADGSPDRPSSSVIGAEAGEIRVGLGSCCQAQGSGQVYRRFQELAVVAEVPVSIKRVGCVGICHQTPLVEVLPRSGKPQIYAKVQPDDVPAILHNHFRPRKFWARVHYGLNRWLDHLLGDIDETAVQPKSLDVRDPPVCAFLGRQYRMATEFAGQIDPLDLDEYLSHGGFVAAERALKEWSPDQIIAEVEKSGLRGRGGAGFPTAQKWTIVRNAAGDPKYVTCNGDEGDPGAFMDRMILESFPYRVIEGMLIAAKAVGAHEGIFYIRAEYPLAVERVRAAIRHCEERGILGDGCLGTDFRFHVRVNEG
;
A
#
# COMPACT_ATOMS: atom_id res chain seq x y z
N MET A 1 8.51 7.49 37.21
CA MET A 1 7.76 6.35 37.79
C MET A 1 6.28 6.69 38.01
N SER A 2 5.89 7.57 38.96
CA SER A 2 4.46 7.89 39.23
C SER A 2 3.60 8.33 38.03
N LEU A 3 4.19 9.00 37.03
CA LEU A 3 3.50 9.43 35.80
C LEU A 3 3.12 8.29 34.85
N ILE A 4 3.97 7.26 34.70
CA ILE A 4 3.71 6.15 33.78
C ILE A 4 2.56 5.30 34.33
N THR A 5 2.65 4.95 35.63
CA THR A 5 1.65 4.14 36.33
C THR A 5 0.26 4.79 36.30
N GLY A 6 0.17 6.11 36.51
CA GLY A 6 -1.11 6.83 36.53
C GLY A 6 -1.84 6.88 35.17
N ILE A 7 -1.11 6.81 34.06
CA ILE A 7 -1.70 6.82 32.70
C ILE A 7 -2.14 5.43 32.29
N PHE A 8 -1.37 4.39 32.63
CA PHE A 8 -1.80 3.00 32.44
C PHE A 8 -3.12 2.73 33.17
N GLN A 9 -3.26 3.19 34.42
CA GLN A 9 -4.50 3.04 35.20
C GLN A 9 -5.71 3.78 34.59
N ARG A 10 -5.51 4.96 33.98
CA ARG A 10 -6.60 5.69 33.31
C ARG A 10 -7.00 5.08 31.97
N ARG A 11 -6.04 4.52 31.22
CA ARG A 11 -6.31 3.89 29.91
C ARG A 11 -6.69 2.42 30.00
N SER A 12 -6.49 1.72 31.11
CA SER A 12 -6.98 0.34 31.32
C SER A 12 -8.44 0.26 31.74
N GLY A 13 -9.12 1.39 31.98
CA GLY A 13 -10.57 1.42 32.24
C GLY A 13 -10.98 0.88 33.62
N VAL A 14 -10.04 0.75 34.57
CA VAL A 14 -10.35 0.24 35.91
C VAL A 14 -10.90 1.36 36.78
N VAL A 15 -12.21 1.39 36.96
CA VAL A 15 -12.89 2.21 37.98
C VAL A 15 -13.19 1.34 39.20
N SER A 16 -12.73 1.84 40.36
CA SER A 16 -13.05 1.47 41.75
C SER A 16 -12.77 0.05 42.26
N GLN A 17 -12.09 0.05 43.41
CA GLN A 17 -11.91 -1.02 44.38
C GLN A 17 -13.20 -1.83 44.61
N ASP A 18 -13.16 -3.12 44.26
CA ASP A 18 -13.52 -4.23 45.15
C ASP A 18 -13.41 -5.57 44.41
N ARG A 19 -12.90 -6.57 45.14
CA ARG A 19 -12.58 -7.96 44.73
C ARG A 19 -11.20 -8.17 44.10
N HIS A 20 -10.21 -8.25 44.99
CA HIS A 20 -9.15 -9.24 44.89
C HIS A 20 -9.79 -10.63 44.72
N ASP A 21 -9.85 -11.15 43.49
CA ASP A 21 -9.44 -12.52 43.19
C ASP A 21 -9.53 -12.79 41.69
N SER A 22 -8.54 -13.51 41.18
CA SER A 22 -8.51 -14.27 39.91
C SER A 22 -8.20 -13.58 38.55
N LEU A 23 -7.34 -12.55 38.46
CA LEU A 23 -6.66 -12.19 37.19
C LEU A 23 -5.13 -11.95 37.31
N ASP A 24 -4.54 -12.18 38.48
CA ASP A 24 -3.13 -11.84 38.79
C ASP A 24 -2.14 -13.02 38.63
N ARG A 25 -2.34 -13.90 37.65
CA ARG A 25 -1.40 -15.01 37.38
C ARG A 25 -1.12 -15.20 35.89
N ASN A 26 -0.21 -14.36 35.35
CA ASN A 26 0.84 -14.70 34.36
C ASN A 26 1.36 -13.49 33.54
N VAL A 27 1.87 -12.43 34.17
CA VAL A 27 2.68 -11.40 33.46
C VAL A 27 3.95 -11.06 34.26
N SER A 28 4.71 -12.07 34.69
CA SER A 28 6.03 -11.88 35.31
C SER A 28 7.10 -12.67 34.55
N GLY A 29 7.37 -12.25 33.32
CA GLY A 29 8.34 -12.92 32.45
C GLY A 29 8.63 -12.21 31.13
N LEU A 30 8.61 -10.88 31.10
CA LEU A 30 9.05 -10.13 29.92
C LEU A 30 10.58 -10.12 29.87
N ASP A 31 11.16 -10.60 28.77
CA ASP A 31 12.60 -10.51 28.53
C ASP A 31 12.98 -9.07 28.16
N LEU A 32 13.46 -8.31 29.15
CA LEU A 32 13.85 -6.92 28.97
C LEU A 32 15.21 -6.74 28.27
N SER A 33 15.98 -7.82 28.05
CA SER A 33 17.29 -7.73 27.36
C SER A 33 17.14 -7.22 25.91
N VAL A 34 15.97 -7.44 25.32
CA VAL A 34 15.61 -6.92 24.00
C VAL A 34 15.53 -5.39 24.00
N VAL A 35 15.10 -4.77 25.10
CA VAL A 35 15.01 -3.30 25.22
C VAL A 35 16.42 -2.70 25.18
N ASP A 36 17.37 -3.32 25.87
CA ASP A 36 18.77 -2.90 25.88
C ASP A 36 19.35 -2.90 24.46
N ALA A 37 19.13 -3.99 23.70
CA ALA A 37 19.56 -4.11 22.31
C ALA A 37 18.90 -3.09 21.36
N ILE A 38 17.61 -2.78 21.59
CA ILE A 38 16.89 -1.75 20.82
C ILE A 38 17.50 -0.37 21.07
N VAL A 39 17.77 -0.01 22.32
CA VAL A 39 18.35 1.27 22.70
C VAL A 39 19.75 1.43 22.11
N ASP A 40 20.58 0.39 22.16
CA ASP A 40 21.93 0.45 21.59
C ASP A 40 21.92 0.63 20.07
N ARG A 41 20.91 0.10 19.37
CA ARG A 41 20.74 0.30 17.92
C ARG A 41 20.17 1.66 17.56
N CYS A 42 19.18 2.16 18.30
CA CYS A 42 18.42 3.37 17.95
C CYS A 42 19.04 4.66 18.50
N GLY A 43 19.88 4.57 19.53
CA GLY A 43 20.47 5.71 20.21
C GLY A 43 19.79 6.05 21.54
N ARG A 44 20.35 7.04 22.24
CA ARG A 44 19.96 7.38 23.64
C ARG A 44 19.41 8.79 23.82
N GLY A 45 19.36 9.59 22.75
CA GLY A 45 18.83 10.96 22.76
C GLY A 45 17.32 11.01 22.49
N ALA A 46 16.73 12.21 22.60
CA ALA A 46 15.29 12.42 22.44
C ALA A 46 14.79 12.12 21.02
N GLU A 47 15.65 12.31 20.02
CA GLU A 47 15.42 11.97 18.61
C GLU A 47 15.16 10.47 18.38
N ALA A 48 15.66 9.61 19.29
CA ALA A 48 15.48 8.17 19.20
C ALA A 48 14.14 7.68 19.78
N ALA A 49 13.33 8.56 20.39
CA ALA A 49 12.11 8.16 21.08
C ALA A 49 11.12 7.39 20.18
N ILE A 50 10.80 7.92 19.00
CA ILE A 50 9.87 7.26 18.06
C ILE A 50 10.45 5.92 17.56
N PRO A 51 11.71 5.85 17.05
CA PRO A 51 12.31 4.58 16.64
C PRO A 51 12.33 3.52 17.75
N ILE A 52 12.64 3.90 18.99
CA ILE A 52 12.64 2.98 20.13
C ILE A 52 11.23 2.46 20.39
N LEU A 53 10.23 3.34 20.45
CA LEU A 53 8.83 2.95 20.66
C LEU A 53 8.33 2.02 19.54
N GLN A 54 8.65 2.32 18.28
CA GLN A 54 8.32 1.46 17.14
C GLN A 54 8.97 0.08 17.26
N ALA A 55 10.24 0.01 17.66
CA ALA A 55 10.95 -1.25 17.83
C ALA A 55 10.42 -2.09 19.00
N ILE A 56 10.12 -1.46 20.15
CA ILE A 56 9.51 -2.13 21.31
C ILE A 56 8.13 -2.67 20.92
N GLN A 57 7.29 -1.84 20.31
CA GLN A 57 5.97 -2.28 19.86
C GLN A 57 6.07 -3.36 18.79
N SER A 58 7.03 -3.30 17.87
CA SER A 58 7.21 -4.38 16.88
C SER A 58 7.57 -5.72 17.55
N HIS A 59 8.29 -5.70 18.68
CA HIS A 59 8.69 -6.92 19.37
C HIS A 59 7.59 -7.44 20.30
N PHE A 60 7.09 -6.60 21.21
CA PHE A 60 6.09 -6.99 22.20
C PHE A 60 4.65 -6.89 21.69
N ARG A 61 4.43 -6.29 20.51
CA ARG A 61 3.13 -5.92 19.91
C ARG A 61 2.34 -4.85 20.66
N TYR A 62 2.85 -4.38 21.78
CA TYR A 62 2.39 -3.20 22.52
C TYR A 62 3.58 -2.56 23.21
N LEU A 63 3.34 -1.54 24.01
CA LEU A 63 4.33 -0.91 24.87
C LEU A 63 4.10 -1.35 26.32
N PRO A 64 4.79 -2.40 26.81
CA PRO A 64 4.76 -2.76 28.23
C PRO A 64 5.28 -1.63 29.10
N GLN A 65 4.68 -1.46 30.29
CA GLN A 65 5.12 -0.44 31.24
C GLN A 65 6.59 -0.66 31.62
N GLU A 66 6.96 -1.91 31.89
CA GLU A 66 8.31 -2.34 32.30
C GLU A 66 9.35 -2.02 31.22
N ALA A 67 8.98 -2.19 29.94
CA ALA A 67 9.85 -1.86 28.81
C ALA A 67 10.07 -0.34 28.68
N LEU A 68 9.02 0.48 28.84
CA LEU A 68 9.14 1.94 28.81
C LEU A 68 9.94 2.48 29.98
N GLU A 69 9.79 1.89 31.16
CA GLU A 69 10.61 2.20 32.34
C GLU A 69 12.08 1.89 32.07
N ARG A 70 12.38 0.72 31.51
CA ARG A 70 13.74 0.33 31.12
C ARG A 70 14.38 1.29 30.10
N VAL A 71 13.62 1.79 29.11
CA VAL A 71 14.12 2.83 28.18
C VAL A 71 14.54 4.09 28.93
N CYS A 72 13.72 4.55 29.88
CA CYS A 72 14.02 5.76 30.65
C CYS A 72 15.26 5.58 31.55
N GLU A 73 15.57 4.36 31.97
CA GLU A 73 16.80 4.06 32.73
C GLU A 73 18.06 4.09 31.86
N LEU A 74 17.97 3.63 30.61
CA LEU A 74 19.12 3.49 29.71
C LEU A 74 19.43 4.74 28.88
N THR A 75 18.47 5.66 28.79
CA THR A 75 18.53 6.82 27.88
C THR A 75 18.43 8.14 28.62
N GLN A 76 18.68 9.24 27.91
CA GLN A 76 18.44 10.59 28.42
C GLN A 76 16.97 11.03 28.27
N ILE A 77 16.10 10.12 27.79
CA ILE A 77 14.70 10.40 27.50
C ILE A 77 13.90 10.37 28.80
N ARG A 78 13.29 11.50 29.16
CA ARG A 78 12.46 11.56 30.36
C ARG A 78 11.15 10.79 30.18
N PRO A 79 10.59 10.20 31.25
CA PRO A 79 9.28 9.54 31.21
C PRO A 79 8.17 10.39 30.59
N SER A 80 8.13 11.69 30.89
CA SER A 80 7.14 12.62 30.33
C SER A 80 7.30 12.83 28.83
N GLN A 81 8.53 12.81 28.31
CA GLN A 81 8.79 12.92 26.88
C GLN A 81 8.39 11.63 26.17
N LEU A 82 8.80 10.48 26.69
CA LEU A 82 8.50 9.18 26.10
C LEU A 82 6.98 8.91 26.07
N ILE A 83 6.29 9.18 27.18
CA ILE A 83 4.84 9.05 27.27
C ILE A 83 4.13 10.12 26.45
N GLY A 84 4.64 11.36 26.41
CA GLY A 84 4.09 12.41 25.56
C GLY A 84 4.06 12.00 24.10
N VAL A 85 5.17 11.46 23.60
CA VAL A 85 5.27 10.90 22.24
C VAL A 85 4.33 9.70 22.08
N ALA A 86 4.42 8.70 22.98
CA ALA A 86 3.64 7.47 22.89
C ALA A 86 2.12 7.69 22.98
N THR A 87 1.66 8.77 23.64
CA THR A 87 0.24 9.10 23.74
C THR A 87 -0.24 10.04 22.63
N PHE A 88 0.66 10.81 22.02
CA PHE A 88 0.36 11.72 20.91
C PHE A 88 0.11 10.96 19.61
N TYR A 89 0.93 9.94 19.30
CA TYR A 89 0.75 9.13 18.10
C TYR A 89 -0.22 7.98 18.36
N GLY A 90 -1.34 7.95 17.62
CA GLY A 90 -2.38 6.93 17.77
C GLY A 90 -1.92 5.49 17.51
N GLN A 91 -0.85 5.30 16.73
CA GLN A 91 -0.27 3.99 16.43
C GLN A 91 0.32 3.27 17.65
N PHE A 92 0.68 4.00 18.72
CA PHE A 92 1.32 3.40 19.89
C PHE A 92 0.29 2.90 20.89
N ARG A 93 0.38 1.61 21.21
CA ARG A 93 -0.61 0.88 22.02
C ARG A 93 -0.02 0.49 23.36
N PHE A 94 -0.79 0.68 24.42
CA PHE A 94 -0.42 0.35 25.80
C PHE A 94 -1.09 -0.93 26.31
N ARG A 95 -1.95 -1.54 25.48
CA ARG A 95 -2.64 -2.79 25.78
C ARG A 95 -2.14 -3.86 24.81
N PRO A 96 -2.05 -5.13 25.25
CA PRO A 96 -1.73 -6.24 24.36
C PRO A 96 -2.62 -6.24 23.13
N VAL A 97 -2.06 -6.65 22.00
CA VAL A 97 -2.80 -6.86 20.75
C VAL A 97 -2.76 -8.32 20.37
N GLY A 98 -3.79 -8.71 19.63
CA GLY A 98 -3.89 -10.01 19.01
C GLY A 98 -2.81 -10.22 17.95
N ARG A 99 -2.74 -11.44 17.42
CA ARG A 99 -1.79 -11.80 16.36
C ARG A 99 -2.03 -11.02 15.05
N HIS A 100 -3.25 -10.56 14.83
CA HIS A 100 -3.69 -9.85 13.63
C HIS A 100 -4.46 -8.58 14.00
N MET A 101 -4.21 -7.50 13.27
CA MET A 101 -4.90 -6.21 13.44
C MET A 101 -6.00 -6.06 12.39
N ILE A 102 -7.20 -5.68 12.82
CA ILE A 102 -8.36 -5.38 11.97
C ILE A 102 -8.63 -3.89 12.06
N HIS A 103 -8.29 -3.14 11.02
CA HIS A 103 -8.61 -1.73 10.88
C HIS A 103 -9.97 -1.54 10.18
N VAL A 104 -10.95 -0.97 10.89
CA VAL A 104 -12.27 -0.66 10.34
C VAL A 104 -12.30 0.82 9.94
N CYS A 105 -12.54 1.08 8.65
CA CYS A 105 -12.59 2.43 8.14
C CYS A 105 -13.88 3.16 8.56
N HIS A 106 -13.74 4.28 9.25
CA HIS A 106 -14.82 5.18 9.64
C HIS A 106 -14.85 6.49 8.86
N GLY A 107 -14.10 6.58 7.76
CA GLY A 107 -14.08 7.76 6.90
C GLY A 107 -15.42 8.01 6.24
N THR A 108 -15.64 9.24 5.76
CA THR A 108 -16.95 9.74 5.29
C THR A 108 -17.70 8.76 4.39
N ALA A 109 -17.05 8.20 3.37
CA ALA A 109 -17.66 7.23 2.47
C ALA A 109 -18.08 5.93 3.19
N CYS A 110 -17.24 5.41 4.09
CA CYS A 110 -17.53 4.20 4.86
C CYS A 110 -18.61 4.45 5.91
N HIS A 111 -18.59 5.60 6.57
CA HIS A 111 -19.63 6.03 7.50
C HIS A 111 -21.01 6.07 6.82
N VAL A 112 -21.11 6.76 5.68
CA VAL A 112 -22.36 6.84 4.90
C VAL A 112 -22.83 5.45 4.41
N LYS A 113 -21.89 4.54 4.13
CA LYS A 113 -22.19 3.15 3.74
C LYS A 113 -22.43 2.21 4.93
N GLY A 114 -22.43 2.71 6.16
CA GLY A 114 -22.78 1.96 7.36
C GLY A 114 -21.63 1.18 8.00
N SER A 115 -20.41 1.73 8.01
CA SER A 115 -19.24 1.11 8.68
C SER A 115 -19.47 0.79 10.16
N GLN A 116 -20.34 1.53 10.85
CA GLN A 116 -20.73 1.21 12.22
C GLN A 116 -21.33 -0.20 12.34
N ARG A 117 -22.15 -0.62 11.37
CA ARG A 117 -22.74 -1.97 11.35
C ARG A 117 -21.70 -3.05 11.10
N ILE A 118 -20.60 -2.69 10.42
CA ILE A 118 -19.46 -3.57 10.19
C ILE A 118 -18.66 -3.74 11.49
N GLN A 119 -18.38 -2.64 12.18
CA GLN A 119 -17.76 -2.66 13.51
C GLN A 119 -18.54 -3.55 14.48
N GLU A 120 -19.85 -3.32 14.62
CA GLU A 120 -20.72 -4.10 15.51
C GLU A 120 -20.82 -5.59 15.10
N ALA A 121 -20.66 -5.90 13.82
CA ALA A 121 -20.63 -7.29 13.35
C ALA A 121 -19.30 -7.98 13.73
N LEU A 122 -18.18 -7.28 13.60
CA LEU A 122 -16.86 -7.76 14.04
C LEU A 122 -16.83 -7.98 15.55
N GLU A 123 -17.24 -6.97 16.33
CA GLU A 123 -17.27 -7.05 17.80
C GLU A 123 -18.13 -8.22 18.29
N ARG A 124 -19.32 -8.43 17.69
CA ARG A 124 -20.18 -9.58 18.02
C ARG A 124 -19.57 -10.92 17.62
N HIS A 125 -18.98 -11.00 16.43
CA HIS A 125 -18.39 -12.25 15.94
C HIS A 125 -17.17 -12.69 16.75
N LEU A 126 -16.36 -11.72 17.20
CA LEU A 126 -15.16 -11.95 18.01
C LEU A 126 -15.46 -12.00 19.52
N GLY A 127 -16.71 -11.76 19.93
CA GLY A 127 -17.11 -11.79 21.34
C GLY A 127 -16.51 -10.69 22.21
N LEU A 128 -16.21 -9.52 21.63
CA LEU A 128 -15.62 -8.37 22.32
C LEU A 128 -16.64 -7.72 23.28
N ARG A 129 -16.23 -7.43 24.51
CA ARG A 129 -17.05 -6.66 25.47
C ARG A 129 -16.87 -5.15 25.25
N PRO A 130 -17.80 -4.31 25.76
CA PRO A 130 -17.63 -2.85 25.68
C PRO A 130 -16.28 -2.39 26.26
N GLY A 131 -15.46 -1.73 25.45
CA GLY A 131 -14.14 -1.23 25.85
C GLY A 131 -12.98 -2.21 25.67
N GLU A 132 -13.26 -3.46 25.29
CA GLU A 132 -12.29 -4.42 24.78
C GLU A 132 -12.18 -4.27 23.25
N ASP A 133 -10.97 -4.39 22.74
CA ASP A 133 -10.68 -4.34 21.31
C ASP A 133 -9.98 -5.61 20.81
N THR A 134 -9.57 -6.51 21.71
CA THR A 134 -8.84 -7.73 21.40
C THR A 134 -9.64 -8.93 21.87
N ASP A 135 -9.76 -9.95 21.02
CA ASP A 135 -10.53 -11.15 21.33
C ASP A 135 -9.84 -12.00 22.41
N ARG A 136 -10.60 -12.92 23.02
CA ARG A 136 -10.12 -13.72 24.14
C ARG A 136 -8.97 -14.66 23.78
N ASP A 137 -8.91 -15.10 22.53
CA ASP A 137 -7.86 -16.00 22.05
C ASP A 137 -6.59 -15.22 21.65
N GLY A 138 -6.62 -13.88 21.72
CA GLY A 138 -5.51 -13.02 21.32
C GLY A 138 -5.16 -13.19 19.85
N LEU A 139 -6.14 -13.49 19.01
CA LEU A 139 -5.97 -13.69 17.58
C LEU A 139 -6.18 -12.39 16.79
N PHE A 140 -7.20 -11.61 17.13
CA PHE A 140 -7.60 -10.39 16.43
C PHE A 140 -7.78 -9.20 17.37
N THR A 141 -7.25 -8.06 16.97
CA THR A 141 -7.56 -6.75 17.58
C THR A 141 -8.31 -5.87 16.58
N VAL A 142 -9.46 -5.32 16.96
CA VAL A 142 -10.28 -4.45 16.13
C VAL A 142 -10.04 -2.98 16.49
N GLU A 143 -9.57 -2.21 15.53
CA GLU A 143 -9.27 -0.80 15.67
C GLU A 143 -10.06 0.05 14.67
N LYS A 144 -10.55 1.21 15.12
CA LYS A 144 -11.24 2.18 14.28
C LYS A 144 -10.22 3.14 13.68
N VAL A 145 -10.20 3.26 12.36
CA VAL A 145 -9.32 4.19 11.65
C VAL A 145 -10.13 5.24 10.88
N ALA A 146 -9.56 6.44 10.75
CA ALA A 146 -10.23 7.55 10.08
C ALA A 146 -10.42 7.28 8.57
N CYS A 147 -9.39 6.81 7.86
CA CYS A 147 -9.52 6.48 6.44
C CYS A 147 -8.44 5.50 5.99
N LEU A 148 -8.82 4.53 5.14
CA LEU A 148 -7.91 3.57 4.51
C LEU A 148 -7.56 3.93 3.04
N GLY A 149 -7.96 5.12 2.56
CA GLY A 149 -7.69 5.55 1.18
C GLY A 149 -8.33 4.65 0.09
N CYS A 150 -9.35 3.85 0.42
CA CYS A 150 -10.04 2.93 -0.50
C CYS A 150 -11.53 3.26 -0.63
N CYS A 151 -11.88 4.54 -0.59
CA CYS A 151 -13.26 5.03 -0.47
C CYS A 151 -14.21 4.55 -1.57
N THR A 152 -13.69 4.21 -2.76
CA THR A 152 -14.48 3.64 -3.86
C THR A 152 -15.03 2.23 -3.55
N LEU A 153 -14.49 1.58 -2.52
CA LEU A 153 -14.87 0.24 -2.08
C LEU A 153 -15.62 0.25 -0.74
N ALA A 154 -16.09 1.40 -0.26
CA ALA A 154 -16.78 1.49 1.03
C ALA A 154 -18.00 0.54 1.16
N PRO A 155 -18.25 -0.08 2.34
CA PRO A 155 -17.40 -0.08 3.55
C PRO A 155 -16.13 -0.93 3.39
N VAL A 156 -15.03 -0.47 4.00
CA VAL A 156 -13.70 -1.08 3.91
C VAL A 156 -13.20 -1.52 5.29
N VAL A 157 -12.60 -2.69 5.35
CA VAL A 157 -11.81 -3.20 6.49
C VAL A 157 -10.45 -3.65 5.95
N GLN A 158 -9.39 -3.43 6.71
CA GLN A 158 -8.07 -3.98 6.44
C GLN A 158 -7.68 -4.93 7.57
N ILE A 159 -7.27 -6.15 7.23
CA ILE A 159 -6.72 -7.12 8.19
C ILE A 159 -5.23 -7.25 7.89
N ASP A 160 -4.38 -6.83 8.82
CA ASP A 160 -2.95 -6.61 8.64
C ASP A 160 -2.67 -5.80 7.36
N ARG A 161 -2.17 -6.44 6.30
CA ARG A 161 -1.88 -5.78 5.01
C ARG A 161 -2.95 -6.00 3.94
N VAL A 162 -3.94 -6.84 4.21
CA VAL A 162 -4.98 -7.24 3.24
C VAL A 162 -6.20 -6.35 3.39
N THR A 163 -6.65 -5.78 2.27
CA THR A 163 -7.79 -4.85 2.25
C THR A 163 -9.03 -5.53 1.68
N TYR A 164 -10.15 -5.44 2.40
CA TYR A 164 -11.44 -5.99 2.03
C TYR A 164 -12.46 -4.86 1.82
N GLY A 165 -13.08 -4.83 0.64
CA GLY A 165 -14.06 -3.82 0.25
C GLY A 165 -15.48 -4.35 0.06
N ARG A 166 -16.45 -3.45 -0.05
CA ARG A 166 -17.88 -3.70 -0.30
C ARG A 166 -18.47 -4.67 0.73
N LEU A 167 -18.08 -4.45 1.99
CA LEU A 167 -18.45 -5.30 3.09
C LEU A 167 -19.90 -5.05 3.53
N THR A 168 -20.54 -6.13 3.94
CA THR A 168 -21.82 -6.12 4.65
C THR A 168 -21.65 -6.94 5.93
N PRO A 169 -22.48 -6.71 6.97
CA PRO A 169 -22.36 -7.46 8.23
C PRO A 169 -22.32 -8.99 8.06
N GLY A 170 -23.09 -9.53 7.09
CA GLY A 170 -23.12 -10.97 6.80
C GLY A 170 -21.85 -11.54 6.16
N LYS A 171 -20.97 -10.70 5.60
CA LYS A 171 -19.70 -11.15 4.99
C LYS A 171 -18.57 -11.33 6.00
N ILE A 172 -18.69 -10.79 7.21
CA ILE A 172 -17.61 -10.77 8.19
C ILE A 172 -17.08 -12.16 8.56
N PRO A 173 -17.92 -13.18 8.83
CA PRO A 173 -17.41 -14.52 9.14
C PRO A 173 -16.56 -15.10 8.01
N LYS A 174 -17.01 -14.92 6.76
CA LYS A 174 -16.28 -15.39 5.59
C LYS A 174 -14.95 -14.66 5.43
N VAL A 175 -14.92 -13.33 5.57
CA VAL A 175 -13.69 -12.53 5.45
C VAL A 175 -12.62 -12.98 6.46
N LEU A 176 -13.01 -13.24 7.71
CA LEU A 176 -12.07 -13.72 8.73
C LEU A 176 -11.56 -15.13 8.43
N ALA A 177 -12.43 -16.03 7.97
CA ALA A 177 -12.03 -17.37 7.57
C ALA A 177 -11.10 -17.37 6.35
N ASP A 178 -11.46 -16.60 5.31
CA ASP A 178 -10.65 -16.44 4.09
C ASP A 178 -9.24 -15.91 4.46
N PHE A 179 -9.16 -14.90 5.33
CA PHE A 179 -7.88 -14.35 5.81
C PHE A 179 -7.01 -15.41 6.50
N LEU A 180 -7.59 -16.18 7.43
CA LEU A 180 -6.86 -17.20 8.18
C LEU A 180 -6.40 -18.35 7.28
N HIS A 181 -7.22 -18.78 6.32
CA HIS A 181 -6.83 -19.81 5.36
C HIS A 181 -5.65 -19.36 4.49
N GLU A 182 -5.71 -18.15 3.93
CA GLU A 182 -4.64 -17.62 3.08
C GLU A 182 -3.32 -17.42 3.85
N HIS A 183 -3.38 -17.14 5.16
CA HIS A 183 -2.17 -16.91 5.99
C HIS A 183 -1.68 -18.16 6.74
N ALA A 184 -2.44 -19.25 6.78
CA ALA A 184 -2.01 -20.53 7.34
C ALA A 184 -0.98 -21.25 6.45
N ASP A 185 -1.07 -21.06 5.13
CA ASP A 185 -0.24 -21.77 4.14
C ASP A 185 1.17 -21.18 3.98
N GLY A 186 1.53 -20.14 4.75
CA GLY A 186 2.92 -19.67 4.90
C GLY A 186 3.63 -19.25 3.61
N SER A 187 2.92 -19.07 2.49
CA SER A 187 3.56 -18.75 1.22
C SER A 187 3.90 -17.25 1.16
N PRO A 188 5.18 -16.86 1.11
CA PRO A 188 5.53 -15.50 0.78
C PRO A 188 5.07 -15.25 -0.65
N ASP A 189 4.12 -14.32 -0.80
CA ASP A 189 3.55 -13.88 -2.07
C ASP A 189 4.64 -13.14 -2.88
N ARG A 190 5.59 -13.89 -3.42
CA ARG A 190 6.51 -13.42 -4.45
C ARG A 190 6.02 -13.99 -5.78
N PRO A 191 5.20 -13.26 -6.54
CA PRO A 191 5.00 -13.60 -7.93
C PRO A 191 6.36 -13.43 -8.62
N SER A 192 7.04 -14.54 -8.90
CA SER A 192 8.11 -14.55 -9.87
C SER A 192 7.49 -14.13 -11.20
N SER A 193 7.97 -13.04 -11.79
CA SER A 193 7.65 -12.68 -13.16
C SER A 193 8.19 -13.77 -14.07
N SER A 194 7.43 -14.83 -14.28
CA SER A 194 7.71 -15.80 -15.34
C SER A 194 7.35 -15.10 -16.65
N VAL A 195 8.33 -14.42 -17.23
CA VAL A 195 8.23 -13.92 -18.60
C VAL A 195 8.27 -15.13 -19.52
N ILE A 196 7.11 -15.73 -19.76
CA ILE A 196 6.92 -16.61 -20.92
C ILE A 196 6.81 -15.66 -22.11
N GLY A 197 7.70 -15.83 -23.09
CA GLY A 197 7.97 -14.84 -24.14
C GLY A 197 6.71 -14.21 -24.77
N ALA A 198 6.78 -12.91 -25.03
CA ALA A 198 5.68 -12.08 -25.56
C ALA A 198 5.36 -12.33 -27.05
N GLU A 199 5.50 -13.56 -27.55
CA GLU A 199 5.36 -13.85 -28.98
C GLU A 199 3.91 -13.71 -29.47
N ALA A 200 2.91 -14.00 -28.62
CA ALA A 200 1.49 -13.97 -28.97
C ALA A 200 0.73 -12.73 -28.45
N GLY A 201 1.24 -12.03 -27.43
CA GLY A 201 0.66 -10.79 -26.92
C GLY A 201 0.94 -10.55 -25.44
N GLU A 202 0.20 -9.61 -24.85
CA GLU A 202 0.31 -9.18 -23.46
C GLU A 202 -1.08 -9.13 -22.79
N ILE A 203 -1.15 -9.52 -21.52
CA ILE A 203 -2.32 -9.39 -20.66
C ILE A 203 -1.93 -8.54 -19.46
N ARG A 204 -2.66 -7.45 -19.22
CA ARG A 204 -2.41 -6.52 -18.12
C ARG A 204 -3.48 -6.65 -17.05
N VAL A 205 -3.03 -6.76 -15.80
CA VAL A 205 -3.92 -6.79 -14.64
C VAL A 205 -3.46 -5.74 -13.62
N GLY A 206 -4.37 -4.85 -13.25
CA GLY A 206 -4.10 -3.82 -12.24
C GLY A 206 -3.98 -4.42 -10.85
N LEU A 207 -2.87 -4.14 -10.15
CA LEU A 207 -2.60 -4.68 -8.81
C LEU A 207 -2.28 -3.58 -7.78
N GLY A 208 -2.90 -2.40 -7.89
CA GLY A 208 -2.95 -1.45 -6.77
C GLY A 208 -3.90 -1.94 -5.65
N SER A 209 -3.85 -1.34 -4.47
CA SER A 209 -4.59 -1.84 -3.28
C SER A 209 -6.09 -1.95 -3.52
N CYS A 210 -6.71 -0.99 -4.24
CA CYS A 210 -8.12 -1.08 -4.62
C CYS A 210 -8.43 -2.28 -5.53
N CYS A 211 -7.53 -2.60 -6.47
CA CYS A 211 -7.73 -3.70 -7.40
C CYS A 211 -7.57 -5.04 -6.68
N GLN A 212 -6.55 -5.15 -5.82
CA GLN A 212 -6.33 -6.33 -5.00
C GLN A 212 -7.52 -6.59 -4.07
N ALA A 213 -8.06 -5.54 -3.44
CA ALA A 213 -9.26 -5.62 -2.60
C ALA A 213 -10.55 -6.02 -3.35
N GLN A 214 -10.51 -6.11 -4.68
CA GLN A 214 -11.60 -6.63 -5.51
C GLN A 214 -11.28 -8.00 -6.14
N GLY A 215 -10.15 -8.62 -5.78
CA GLY A 215 -9.77 -9.95 -6.24
C GLY A 215 -8.82 -9.99 -7.44
N SER A 216 -8.28 -8.84 -7.89
CA SER A 216 -7.36 -8.83 -9.05
C SER A 216 -6.12 -9.70 -8.86
N GLY A 217 -5.65 -9.88 -7.61
CA GLY A 217 -4.51 -10.76 -7.32
C GLY A 217 -4.80 -12.23 -7.65
N GLN A 218 -5.99 -12.72 -7.34
CA GLN A 218 -6.41 -14.09 -7.66
C GLN A 218 -6.53 -14.28 -9.17
N VAL A 219 -7.11 -13.31 -9.87
CA VAL A 219 -7.18 -13.29 -11.35
C VAL A 219 -5.78 -13.33 -11.97
N TYR A 220 -4.86 -12.49 -11.48
CA TYR A 220 -3.48 -12.45 -11.97
C TYR A 220 -2.75 -13.78 -11.80
N ARG A 221 -2.80 -14.38 -10.59
CA ARG A 221 -2.19 -15.70 -10.33
C ARG A 221 -2.78 -16.77 -11.26
N ARG A 222 -4.10 -16.76 -11.45
CA ARG A 222 -4.77 -17.72 -12.33
C ARG A 222 -4.32 -17.59 -13.79
N PHE A 223 -4.08 -16.37 -14.28
CA PHE A 223 -3.49 -16.16 -15.60
C PHE A 223 -2.06 -16.70 -15.67
N GLN A 224 -1.23 -16.48 -14.65
CA GLN A 224 0.14 -16.99 -14.63
C GLN A 224 0.18 -18.52 -14.66
N GLU A 225 -0.61 -19.18 -13.80
CA GLU A 225 -0.72 -20.63 -13.75
C GLU A 225 -1.13 -21.22 -15.11
N LEU A 226 -2.22 -20.70 -15.69
CA LEU A 226 -2.76 -21.24 -16.93
C LEU A 226 -1.88 -20.93 -18.14
N ALA A 227 -1.20 -19.78 -18.18
CA ALA A 227 -0.26 -19.47 -19.25
C ALA A 227 0.91 -20.47 -19.29
N VAL A 228 1.43 -20.88 -18.12
CA VAL A 228 2.45 -21.92 -17.98
C VAL A 228 1.89 -23.28 -18.43
N VAL A 229 0.76 -23.70 -17.85
CA VAL A 229 0.16 -25.03 -18.10
C VAL A 229 -0.24 -25.21 -19.56
N ALA A 230 -0.81 -24.18 -20.19
CA ALA A 230 -1.25 -24.23 -21.57
C ALA A 230 -0.14 -23.91 -22.58
N GLU A 231 1.10 -23.65 -22.12
CA GLU A 231 2.25 -23.22 -22.94
C GLU A 231 1.88 -22.09 -23.91
N VAL A 232 1.11 -21.12 -23.44
CA VAL A 232 0.70 -19.96 -24.24
C VAL A 232 1.79 -18.90 -24.13
N PRO A 233 2.41 -18.47 -25.24
CA PRO A 233 3.49 -17.48 -25.20
C PRO A 233 2.92 -16.06 -25.07
N VAL A 234 2.35 -15.77 -23.90
CA VAL A 234 1.74 -14.49 -23.54
C VAL A 234 2.44 -13.90 -22.33
N SER A 235 2.71 -12.60 -22.38
CA SER A 235 3.22 -11.86 -21.23
C SER A 235 2.07 -11.54 -20.26
N ILE A 236 2.16 -12.00 -19.01
CA ILE A 236 1.21 -11.66 -17.96
C ILE A 236 1.79 -10.55 -17.09
N LYS A 237 1.35 -9.33 -17.35
CA LYS A 237 1.94 -8.11 -16.81
C LYS A 237 1.10 -7.52 -15.68
N ARG A 238 1.79 -7.18 -14.59
CA ARG A 238 1.24 -6.35 -13.52
C ARG A 238 1.27 -4.89 -13.96
N VAL A 239 0.17 -4.17 -13.76
CA VAL A 239 0.12 -2.72 -13.98
C VAL A 239 -0.36 -1.96 -12.75
N GLY A 240 -0.10 -0.66 -12.74
CA GLY A 240 -0.58 0.26 -11.70
C GLY A 240 -2.10 0.47 -11.71
N CYS A 241 -2.55 1.63 -11.22
CA CYS A 241 -3.96 1.98 -11.19
C CYS A 241 -4.57 2.02 -12.60
N VAL A 242 -5.71 1.33 -12.77
CA VAL A 242 -6.49 1.24 -14.02
C VAL A 242 -7.58 2.32 -14.13
N GLY A 243 -7.72 3.18 -13.10
CA GLY A 243 -8.58 4.37 -13.11
C GLY A 243 -10.09 4.14 -12.89
N ILE A 244 -10.64 2.95 -13.14
CA ILE A 244 -12.08 2.66 -12.97
C ILE A 244 -12.30 1.61 -11.87
N CYS A 245 -12.09 2.00 -10.61
CA CYS A 245 -12.16 1.09 -9.46
C CYS A 245 -13.46 0.26 -9.39
N HIS A 246 -14.61 0.83 -9.79
CA HIS A 246 -15.89 0.14 -9.68
C HIS A 246 -16.07 -1.03 -10.67
N GLN A 247 -15.26 -1.07 -11.74
CA GLN A 247 -15.26 -2.15 -12.75
C GLN A 247 -14.16 -3.20 -12.50
N THR A 248 -13.34 -3.03 -11.45
CA THR A 248 -12.29 -4.00 -11.13
C THR A 248 -12.85 -5.32 -10.57
N PRO A 249 -12.18 -6.47 -10.77
CA PRO A 249 -10.93 -6.68 -11.52
C PRO A 249 -11.04 -6.36 -13.01
N LEU A 250 -10.12 -5.54 -13.51
CA LEU A 250 -10.01 -5.16 -14.92
C LEU A 250 -8.82 -5.89 -15.53
N VAL A 251 -9.05 -6.50 -16.69
CA VAL A 251 -8.03 -7.21 -17.47
C VAL A 251 -8.01 -6.63 -18.87
N GLU A 252 -6.87 -6.08 -19.28
CA GLU A 252 -6.67 -5.64 -20.67
C GLU A 252 -5.86 -6.70 -21.41
N VAL A 253 -6.39 -7.20 -22.53
CA VAL A 253 -5.74 -8.16 -23.40
C VAL A 253 -5.29 -7.45 -24.67
N LEU A 254 -3.98 -7.45 -24.92
CA LEU A 254 -3.32 -6.90 -26.09
C LEU A 254 -2.76 -8.06 -26.94
N PRO A 255 -3.56 -8.61 -27.86
CA PRO A 255 -3.05 -9.63 -28.78
C PRO A 255 -2.05 -8.99 -29.75
N ARG A 256 -1.06 -9.77 -30.22
CA ARG A 256 -0.09 -9.29 -31.23
C ARG A 256 -0.76 -8.84 -32.53
N SER A 257 -1.85 -9.49 -32.91
CA SER A 257 -2.67 -9.12 -34.06
C SER A 257 -4.13 -9.03 -33.62
N GLY A 258 -4.71 -7.83 -33.69
CA GLY A 258 -6.10 -7.58 -33.29
C GLY A 258 -6.25 -6.26 -32.57
N LYS A 259 -7.47 -5.97 -32.11
CA LYS A 259 -7.74 -4.81 -31.26
C LYS A 259 -7.58 -5.21 -29.79
N PRO A 260 -6.99 -4.33 -28.95
CA PRO A 260 -7.03 -4.51 -27.50
C PRO A 260 -8.46 -4.69 -27.01
N GLN A 261 -8.66 -5.56 -26.02
CA GLN A 261 -9.95 -5.77 -25.38
C GLN A 261 -9.81 -5.65 -23.86
N ILE A 262 -10.78 -4.99 -23.23
CA ILE A 262 -10.82 -4.85 -21.78
C ILE A 262 -11.97 -5.69 -21.25
N TYR A 263 -11.71 -6.49 -20.22
CA TYR A 263 -12.70 -7.26 -19.48
C TYR A 263 -12.87 -6.67 -18.09
N ALA A 264 -14.12 -6.54 -17.63
CA ALA A 264 -14.45 -5.99 -16.32
C ALA A 264 -15.05 -7.02 -15.38
N LYS A 265 -14.84 -6.80 -14.08
CA LYS A 265 -15.32 -7.64 -12.98
C LYS A 265 -14.93 -9.11 -13.14
N VAL A 266 -13.78 -9.35 -13.75
CA VAL A 266 -13.25 -10.68 -14.05
C VAL A 266 -13.11 -11.49 -12.77
N GLN A 267 -13.62 -12.71 -12.77
CA GLN A 267 -13.42 -13.71 -11.72
C GLN A 267 -12.34 -14.72 -12.15
N PRO A 268 -11.70 -15.45 -11.21
CA PRO A 268 -10.75 -16.50 -11.55
C PRO A 268 -11.29 -17.54 -12.55
N ASP A 269 -12.59 -17.85 -12.48
CA ASP A 269 -13.24 -18.83 -13.37
C ASP A 269 -13.44 -18.32 -14.80
N ASP A 270 -13.36 -17.01 -15.03
CA ASP A 270 -13.45 -16.41 -16.37
C ASP A 270 -12.12 -16.52 -17.14
N VAL A 271 -11.00 -16.69 -16.41
CA VAL A 271 -9.64 -16.69 -16.98
C VAL A 271 -9.44 -17.75 -18.06
N PRO A 272 -9.86 -19.03 -17.88
CA PRO A 272 -9.83 -20.05 -18.93
C PRO A 272 -10.46 -19.60 -20.25
N ALA A 273 -11.62 -18.95 -20.19
CA ALA A 273 -12.36 -18.49 -21.36
C ALA A 273 -11.67 -17.31 -22.04
N ILE A 274 -11.16 -16.35 -21.26
CA ILE A 274 -10.43 -15.19 -21.79
C ILE A 274 -9.15 -15.63 -22.51
N LEU A 275 -8.37 -16.53 -21.91
CA LEU A 275 -7.16 -17.07 -22.56
C LEU A 275 -7.50 -17.77 -23.88
N HIS A 276 -8.52 -18.64 -23.88
CA HIS A 276 -8.94 -19.38 -25.07
C HIS A 276 -9.42 -18.47 -26.21
N ASN A 277 -10.16 -17.40 -25.89
CA ASN A 277 -10.73 -16.50 -26.89
C ASN A 277 -9.67 -15.66 -27.62
N HIS A 278 -8.52 -15.41 -26.97
CA HIS A 278 -7.48 -14.53 -27.50
C HIS A 278 -6.23 -15.24 -27.97
N PHE A 279 -5.88 -16.36 -27.34
CA PHE A 279 -4.61 -17.04 -27.57
C PHE A 279 -4.85 -18.52 -27.87
N ARG A 280 -4.21 -19.01 -28.95
CA ARG A 280 -4.29 -20.42 -29.34
C ARG A 280 -3.11 -21.20 -28.72
N PRO A 281 -3.34 -22.34 -28.03
CA PRO A 281 -2.26 -23.19 -27.54
C PRO A 281 -1.39 -23.73 -28.68
N ARG A 282 -0.08 -23.87 -28.48
CA ARG A 282 0.87 -24.37 -29.50
C ARG A 282 0.68 -25.86 -29.81
N LYS A 283 0.27 -26.70 -28.86
CA LYS A 283 0.25 -28.17 -29.00
C LYS A 283 -1.16 -28.76 -29.13
N PHE A 284 -1.30 -29.77 -29.99
CA PHE A 284 -2.54 -30.52 -30.27
C PHE A 284 -3.10 -31.23 -29.02
N TRP A 285 -2.25 -31.82 -28.17
CA TRP A 285 -2.67 -32.52 -26.95
C TRP A 285 -3.25 -31.60 -25.86
N ALA A 286 -2.76 -30.35 -25.78
CA ALA A 286 -3.37 -29.34 -24.92
C ALA A 286 -4.78 -28.97 -25.41
N ARG A 287 -5.03 -28.94 -26.73
CA ARG A 287 -6.39 -28.75 -27.29
C ARG A 287 -7.34 -29.89 -26.93
N VAL A 288 -6.84 -31.13 -26.95
CA VAL A 288 -7.65 -32.32 -26.66
C VAL A 288 -8.00 -32.40 -25.17
N HIS A 289 -7.03 -32.23 -24.26
CA HIS A 289 -7.31 -32.23 -22.81
C HIS A 289 -8.24 -31.08 -22.39
N TYR A 290 -8.07 -29.89 -22.98
CA TYR A 290 -8.92 -28.74 -22.67
C TYR A 290 -10.34 -28.87 -23.23
N GLY A 291 -10.49 -29.51 -24.40
CA GLY A 291 -11.80 -29.86 -24.96
C GLY A 291 -12.51 -30.96 -24.15
N LEU A 292 -11.75 -31.91 -23.58
CA LEU A 292 -12.29 -32.98 -22.75
C LEU A 292 -12.79 -32.46 -21.39
N ASN A 293 -12.05 -31.54 -20.75
CA ASN A 293 -12.51 -30.88 -19.52
C ASN A 293 -13.79 -30.08 -19.76
N ARG A 294 -13.90 -29.36 -20.89
CA ARG A 294 -15.14 -28.67 -21.26
C ARG A 294 -16.31 -29.64 -21.47
N TRP A 295 -16.05 -30.79 -22.11
CA TRP A 295 -17.09 -31.81 -22.30
C TRP A 295 -17.51 -32.44 -20.97
N LEU A 296 -16.56 -32.71 -20.07
CA LEU A 296 -16.82 -33.20 -18.70
C LEU A 296 -17.58 -32.18 -17.85
N ASP A 297 -17.19 -30.90 -17.88
CA ASP A 297 -17.89 -29.80 -17.21
C ASP A 297 -19.32 -29.64 -17.75
N HIS A 298 -19.52 -29.89 -19.05
CA HIS A 298 -20.83 -29.84 -19.70
C HIS A 298 -21.69 -31.09 -19.42
N LEU A 299 -21.09 -32.22 -19.04
CA LEU A 299 -21.77 -33.48 -18.74
C LEU A 299 -22.07 -33.67 -17.26
N LEU A 300 -21.27 -33.07 -16.37
CA LEU A 300 -21.41 -33.19 -14.92
C LEU A 300 -22.34 -32.14 -14.31
N GLY A 301 -22.82 -31.17 -15.10
CA GLY A 301 -24.01 -30.37 -14.79
C GLY A 301 -23.97 -29.58 -13.47
N ASP A 302 -23.46 -28.35 -13.53
CA ASP A 302 -23.96 -27.20 -12.74
C ASP A 302 -23.25 -25.89 -13.15
N ILE A 303 -23.10 -25.68 -14.47
CA ILE A 303 -22.75 -24.36 -14.99
C ILE A 303 -23.99 -23.86 -15.72
N ASP A 304 -24.75 -23.04 -15.02
CA ASP A 304 -25.80 -22.19 -15.56
C ASP A 304 -25.35 -21.68 -16.95
N GLU A 305 -26.13 -21.89 -18.01
CA GLU A 305 -25.86 -21.26 -19.33
C GLU A 305 -25.90 -19.71 -19.23
N THR A 306 -26.21 -19.17 -18.05
CA THR A 306 -25.98 -17.78 -17.64
C THR A 306 -24.58 -17.51 -17.06
N ALA A 307 -23.59 -18.39 -17.24
CA ALA A 307 -22.18 -18.07 -17.00
C ALA A 307 -21.81 -16.89 -17.90
N VAL A 308 -21.91 -15.70 -17.29
CA VAL A 308 -21.78 -14.40 -17.93
C VAL A 308 -20.47 -14.41 -18.71
N GLN A 309 -20.56 -14.53 -20.04
CA GLN A 309 -19.43 -14.25 -20.92
C GLN A 309 -18.83 -12.93 -20.43
N PRO A 310 -17.56 -12.89 -19.99
CA PRO A 310 -17.01 -11.71 -19.37
C PRO A 310 -17.18 -10.57 -20.36
N LYS A 311 -18.06 -9.62 -20.01
CA LYS A 311 -18.51 -8.61 -20.96
C LYS A 311 -17.31 -7.72 -21.25
N SER A 312 -16.85 -7.74 -22.50
CA SER A 312 -15.84 -6.80 -22.93
C SER A 312 -16.39 -5.39 -22.76
N LEU A 313 -15.64 -4.54 -22.05
CA LEU A 313 -15.87 -3.10 -22.04
C LEU A 313 -15.33 -2.56 -23.35
N ASP A 314 -16.20 -1.92 -24.14
CA ASP A 314 -15.71 -1.05 -25.19
C ASP A 314 -15.31 0.26 -24.52
N VAL A 315 -14.11 0.78 -24.84
CA VAL A 315 -13.71 2.12 -24.39
C VAL A 315 -14.71 3.17 -24.89
N ARG A 316 -15.43 2.87 -25.99
CA ARG A 316 -16.52 3.66 -26.57
C ARG A 316 -17.87 3.49 -25.87
N ASP A 317 -17.99 2.60 -24.89
CA ASP A 317 -19.20 2.47 -24.09
C ASP A 317 -19.53 3.83 -23.46
N PRO A 318 -20.74 4.38 -23.64
CA PRO A 318 -21.07 5.74 -23.21
C PRO A 318 -20.71 6.06 -21.75
N PRO A 319 -20.90 5.15 -20.76
CA PRO A 319 -20.48 5.40 -19.38
C PRO A 319 -18.95 5.44 -19.19
N VAL A 320 -18.19 4.62 -19.92
CA VAL A 320 -16.72 4.57 -19.85
C VAL A 320 -16.13 5.80 -20.55
N CYS A 321 -16.63 6.14 -21.74
CA CYS A 321 -16.28 7.37 -22.45
C CYS A 321 -16.59 8.62 -21.64
N ALA A 322 -17.76 8.69 -20.99
CA ALA A 322 -18.13 9.82 -20.15
C ALA A 322 -17.18 9.98 -18.96
N PHE A 323 -16.70 8.87 -18.39
CA PHE A 323 -15.80 8.90 -17.24
C PHE A 323 -14.34 9.18 -17.63
N LEU A 324 -13.79 8.48 -18.63
CA LEU A 324 -12.38 8.55 -19.01
C LEU A 324 -12.08 9.57 -20.11
N GLY A 325 -12.98 9.73 -21.08
CA GLY A 325 -12.69 10.44 -22.33
C GLY A 325 -12.44 11.94 -22.20
N ARG A 326 -12.83 12.55 -21.07
CA ARG A 326 -12.61 13.98 -20.78
C ARG A 326 -11.41 14.24 -19.88
N GLN A 327 -10.70 13.19 -19.44
CA GLN A 327 -9.58 13.33 -18.52
C GLN A 327 -8.30 13.72 -19.27
N TYR A 328 -7.55 14.67 -18.71
CA TYR A 328 -6.18 14.94 -19.12
C TYR A 328 -5.22 14.33 -18.09
N ARG A 329 -4.51 13.28 -18.48
CA ARG A 329 -3.67 12.47 -17.58
C ARG A 329 -2.23 12.93 -17.63
N MET A 330 -1.88 13.95 -16.84
CA MET A 330 -0.48 14.37 -16.66
C MET A 330 0.23 13.50 -15.61
N ALA A 331 -0.21 13.58 -14.35
CA ALA A 331 0.43 12.85 -13.25
C ALA A 331 0.21 11.34 -13.32
N THR A 332 -0.77 10.89 -14.11
CA THR A 332 -1.17 9.49 -14.29
C THR A 332 -1.00 9.03 -15.74
N GLU A 333 -0.11 9.69 -16.49
CA GLU A 333 0.31 9.21 -17.80
C GLU A 333 0.77 7.75 -17.68
N PHE A 334 0.35 6.91 -18.64
CA PHE A 334 0.53 5.45 -18.67
C PHE A 334 -0.21 4.65 -17.58
N ALA A 335 -1.21 5.25 -16.90
CA ALA A 335 -2.09 4.51 -15.99
C ALA A 335 -2.72 3.27 -16.66
N GLY A 336 -2.54 2.12 -16.01
CA GLY A 336 -2.99 0.81 -16.50
C GLY A 336 -2.10 0.18 -17.55
N GLN A 337 -0.95 0.79 -17.88
CA GLN A 337 -0.06 0.31 -18.95
C GLN A 337 1.29 -0.18 -18.42
N ILE A 338 1.92 0.58 -17.53
CA ILE A 338 3.27 0.29 -17.01
C ILE A 338 3.22 -0.55 -15.72
N ASP A 339 4.22 -1.43 -15.54
CA ASP A 339 4.49 -2.05 -14.23
C ASP A 339 5.14 -1.01 -13.30
N PRO A 340 4.55 -0.71 -12.14
CA PRO A 340 5.08 0.29 -11.20
C PRO A 340 6.52 0.02 -10.73
N LEU A 341 7.02 -1.22 -10.85
CA LEU A 341 8.36 -1.60 -10.42
C LEU A 341 9.32 -1.95 -11.57
N ASP A 342 8.90 -1.83 -12.83
CA ASP A 342 9.79 -2.01 -13.97
C ASP A 342 10.49 -0.68 -14.33
N LEU A 343 11.75 -0.55 -13.91
CA LEU A 343 12.54 0.65 -14.14
C LEU A 343 12.91 0.81 -15.63
N ASP A 344 13.23 -0.28 -16.32
CA ASP A 344 13.62 -0.22 -17.73
C ASP A 344 12.42 0.20 -18.61
N GLU A 345 11.22 -0.28 -18.27
CA GLU A 345 9.99 0.23 -18.87
C GLU A 345 9.79 1.73 -18.61
N TYR A 346 9.97 2.20 -17.37
CA TYR A 346 9.84 3.62 -17.05
C TYR A 346 10.82 4.48 -17.86
N LEU A 347 12.08 4.04 -17.99
CA LEU A 347 13.11 4.70 -18.80
C LEU A 347 12.74 4.74 -20.28
N SER A 348 12.24 3.63 -20.83
CA SER A 348 11.81 3.57 -22.25
C SER A 348 10.65 4.52 -22.59
N HIS A 349 9.87 4.92 -21.60
CA HIS A 349 8.80 5.91 -21.72
C HIS A 349 9.26 7.34 -21.39
N GLY A 350 10.58 7.59 -21.37
CA GLY A 350 11.16 8.90 -21.12
C GLY A 350 11.28 9.27 -19.64
N GLY A 351 11.15 8.30 -18.73
CA GLY A 351 11.41 8.50 -17.31
C GLY A 351 12.85 8.97 -17.06
N PHE A 352 13.02 9.85 -16.07
CA PHE A 352 14.29 10.48 -15.69
C PHE A 352 14.95 11.40 -16.73
N VAL A 353 14.40 11.55 -17.94
CA VAL A 353 14.93 12.49 -18.94
C VAL A 353 14.90 13.94 -18.42
N ALA A 354 13.84 14.32 -17.69
CA ALA A 354 13.75 15.66 -17.11
C ALA A 354 14.74 15.85 -15.95
N ALA A 355 14.94 14.82 -15.11
CA ALA A 355 15.95 14.87 -14.05
C ALA A 355 17.37 14.92 -14.61
N GLU A 356 17.69 14.13 -15.64
CA GLU A 356 19.00 14.15 -16.28
C GLU A 356 19.33 15.53 -16.82
N ARG A 357 18.38 16.15 -17.54
CA ARG A 357 18.51 17.52 -18.03
C ARG A 357 18.68 18.53 -16.89
N ALA A 358 17.87 18.43 -15.84
CA ALA A 358 17.94 19.31 -14.68
C ALA A 358 19.30 19.21 -13.96
N LEU A 359 19.89 18.01 -13.88
CA LEU A 359 21.16 17.79 -13.19
C LEU A 359 22.37 18.20 -14.03
N LYS A 360 22.36 17.92 -15.34
CA LYS A 360 23.50 18.11 -16.25
C LYS A 360 23.55 19.48 -16.91
N GLU A 361 22.40 20.04 -17.27
CA GLU A 361 22.33 21.23 -18.13
C GLU A 361 21.88 22.48 -17.38
N TRP A 362 21.06 22.35 -16.33
CA TRP A 362 20.39 23.48 -15.71
C TRP A 362 21.00 23.89 -14.38
N SER A 363 21.05 25.19 -14.14
CA SER A 363 21.28 25.75 -12.82
C SER A 363 20.05 25.60 -11.93
N PRO A 364 20.21 25.61 -10.59
CA PRO A 364 19.07 25.60 -9.67
C PRO A 364 18.02 26.68 -9.97
N ASP A 365 18.46 27.89 -10.32
CA ASP A 365 17.57 29.01 -10.62
C ASP A 365 16.79 28.81 -11.93
N GLN A 366 17.39 28.16 -12.94
CA GLN A 366 16.69 27.79 -14.17
C GLN A 366 15.60 26.76 -13.92
N ILE A 367 15.84 25.78 -13.04
CA ILE A 367 14.82 24.81 -12.64
C ILE A 367 13.65 25.51 -11.95
N ILE A 368 13.94 26.40 -11.00
CA ILE A 368 12.92 27.17 -10.27
C ILE A 368 12.11 28.05 -11.24
N ALA A 369 12.76 28.72 -12.19
CA ALA A 369 12.11 29.56 -13.19
C ALA A 369 11.17 28.76 -14.12
N GLU A 370 11.55 27.53 -14.51
CA GLU A 370 10.67 26.67 -15.31
C GLU A 370 9.44 26.22 -14.51
N VAL A 371 9.61 25.90 -13.23
CA VAL A 371 8.49 25.58 -12.32
C VAL A 371 7.58 26.80 -12.13
N GLU A 372 8.15 28.00 -12.03
CA GLU A 372 7.38 29.25 -11.94
C GLU A 372 6.55 29.48 -13.20
N LYS A 373 7.18 29.33 -14.37
CA LYS A 373 6.52 29.45 -15.69
C LYS A 373 5.37 28.46 -15.87
N SER A 374 5.48 27.26 -15.31
CA SER A 374 4.40 26.26 -15.34
C SER A 374 3.15 26.66 -14.52
N GLY A 375 3.29 27.62 -13.60
CA GLY A 375 2.22 28.01 -12.67
C GLY A 375 1.90 26.93 -11.62
N LEU A 376 2.80 25.98 -11.36
CA LEU A 376 2.54 24.87 -10.44
C LEU A 376 2.31 25.35 -9.01
N ARG A 377 1.16 24.99 -8.45
CA ARG A 377 0.77 25.23 -7.07
C ARG A 377 0.73 23.92 -6.28
N GLY A 378 0.99 24.00 -4.98
CA GLY A 378 0.97 22.85 -4.07
C GLY A 378 -0.36 22.10 -4.13
N ARG A 379 -0.30 20.78 -4.35
CA ARG A 379 -1.47 19.92 -4.56
C ARG A 379 -2.06 19.31 -3.29
N GLY A 380 -1.43 19.52 -2.14
CA GLY A 380 -1.96 19.11 -0.82
C GLY A 380 -3.00 20.06 -0.21
N GLY A 381 -3.80 20.74 -1.03
CA GLY A 381 -4.90 21.61 -0.57
C GLY A 381 -4.56 23.11 -0.41
N ALA A 382 -3.42 23.46 0.21
CA ALA A 382 -3.08 24.87 0.49
C ALA A 382 -2.84 25.73 -0.76
N GLY A 383 -2.44 25.12 -1.89
CA GLY A 383 -2.29 25.83 -3.16
C GLY A 383 -1.20 26.91 -3.17
N PHE A 384 -0.19 26.84 -2.31
CA PHE A 384 0.92 27.79 -2.33
C PHE A 384 1.78 27.63 -3.60
N PRO A 385 2.27 28.69 -4.26
CA PRO A 385 3.11 28.57 -5.45
C PRO A 385 4.40 27.78 -5.17
N THR A 386 4.65 26.74 -5.98
CA THR A 386 5.74 25.79 -5.73
C THR A 386 7.10 26.43 -5.92
N ALA A 387 7.27 27.21 -7.00
CA ALA A 387 8.52 27.92 -7.27
C ALA A 387 8.88 28.90 -6.13
N GLN A 388 7.91 29.68 -5.64
CA GLN A 388 8.14 30.58 -4.51
C GLN A 388 8.60 29.82 -3.25
N LYS A 389 8.01 28.65 -2.97
CA LYS A 389 8.45 27.80 -1.86
C LYS A 389 9.89 27.33 -2.05
N TRP A 390 10.25 26.92 -3.26
CA TRP A 390 11.61 26.47 -3.58
C TRP A 390 12.63 27.61 -3.48
N THR A 391 12.30 28.82 -3.96
CA THR A 391 13.14 30.02 -3.82
C THR A 391 13.45 30.34 -2.37
N ILE A 392 12.44 30.26 -1.47
CA ILE A 392 12.64 30.49 -0.04
C ILE A 392 13.65 29.49 0.54
N VAL A 393 13.49 28.19 0.24
CA VAL A 393 14.40 27.14 0.73
C VAL A 393 15.79 27.31 0.13
N ARG A 394 15.89 27.65 -1.16
CA ARG A 394 17.17 27.87 -1.84
C ARG A 394 17.95 29.02 -1.20
N ASN A 395 17.28 30.11 -0.87
CA ASN A 395 17.88 31.32 -0.28
C ASN A 395 18.12 31.22 1.23
N ALA A 396 17.50 30.26 1.91
CA ALA A 396 17.73 30.03 3.34
C ALA A 396 19.21 29.68 3.59
N ALA A 397 19.80 30.32 4.59
CA ALA A 397 21.16 30.02 5.06
C ALA A 397 21.17 28.74 5.90
N GLY A 398 22.27 27.99 5.81
CA GLY A 398 22.50 26.77 6.58
C GLY A 398 22.27 25.48 5.81
N ASP A 399 23.05 24.48 6.20
CA ASP A 399 22.97 23.09 5.76
C ASP A 399 22.80 22.19 7.00
N PRO A 400 22.20 21.00 6.88
CA PRO A 400 21.67 20.39 5.64
C PRO A 400 20.27 20.90 5.23
N LYS A 401 19.96 20.80 3.93
CA LYS A 401 18.62 21.00 3.36
C LYS A 401 17.97 19.67 2.98
N TYR A 402 16.64 19.63 3.06
CA TYR A 402 15.85 18.42 2.88
C TYR A 402 14.72 18.59 1.87
N VAL A 403 14.37 17.52 1.15
CA VAL A 403 13.13 17.41 0.38
C VAL A 403 12.23 16.36 1.03
N THR A 404 11.08 16.76 1.53
CA THR A 404 10.09 15.84 2.12
C THR A 404 8.91 15.64 1.17
N CYS A 405 8.66 14.40 0.77
CA CYS A 405 7.42 13.98 0.13
C CYS A 405 6.41 13.60 1.22
N ASN A 406 5.32 14.36 1.30
CA ASN A 406 4.22 14.07 2.22
C ASN A 406 3.24 13.10 1.55
N GLY A 407 3.27 11.84 1.97
CA GLY A 407 2.34 10.77 1.60
C GLY A 407 1.46 10.32 2.76
N ASP A 408 1.16 11.21 3.72
CA ASP A 408 0.29 10.93 4.86
C ASP A 408 -1.20 10.87 4.45
N GLU A 409 -1.61 11.63 3.43
CA GLU A 409 -2.97 11.66 2.85
C GLU A 409 -4.10 11.39 3.86
N GLY A 410 -4.10 12.14 4.97
CA GLY A 410 -5.02 11.91 6.09
C GLY A 410 -6.49 12.27 5.81
N ASP A 411 -6.75 13.06 4.77
CA ASP A 411 -8.08 13.58 4.43
C ASP A 411 -9.04 12.45 3.99
N PRO A 412 -10.17 12.23 4.69
CA PRO A 412 -11.12 11.19 4.31
C PRO A 412 -11.68 11.42 2.90
N GLY A 413 -11.52 10.43 2.02
CA GLY A 413 -11.95 10.55 0.62
C GLY A 413 -10.81 10.79 -0.37
N ALA A 414 -9.64 11.22 0.10
CA ALA A 414 -8.44 11.31 -0.71
C ALA A 414 -7.76 9.94 -0.86
N PHE A 415 -7.29 9.65 -2.06
CA PHE A 415 -6.52 8.44 -2.40
C PHE A 415 -5.61 8.65 -3.63
N MET A 416 -5.45 9.90 -4.05
CA MET A 416 -4.64 10.29 -5.20
C MET A 416 -3.15 10.05 -4.93
N ASP A 417 -2.69 10.37 -3.72
CA ASP A 417 -1.28 10.21 -3.34
C ASP A 417 -0.96 8.73 -3.17
N ARG A 418 -1.83 7.96 -2.48
CA ARG A 418 -1.70 6.49 -2.42
C ARG A 418 -1.55 5.89 -3.81
N MET A 419 -2.44 6.28 -4.72
CA MET A 419 -2.43 5.77 -6.09
C MET A 419 -1.14 6.13 -6.82
N ILE A 420 -0.63 7.36 -6.67
CA ILE A 420 0.62 7.79 -7.29
C ILE A 420 1.80 7.01 -6.71
N LEU A 421 1.90 6.86 -5.39
CA LEU A 421 3.00 6.13 -4.74
C LEU A 421 2.98 4.64 -5.09
N GLU A 422 1.80 4.03 -5.19
CA GLU A 422 1.65 2.63 -5.60
C GLU A 422 1.92 2.43 -7.10
N SER A 423 1.56 3.38 -7.97
CA SER A 423 1.52 3.16 -9.42
C SER A 423 2.68 3.79 -10.18
N PHE A 424 3.25 4.86 -9.63
CA PHE A 424 4.25 5.71 -10.30
C PHE A 424 5.39 6.11 -9.33
N PRO A 425 5.98 5.18 -8.55
CA PRO A 425 6.99 5.56 -7.55
C PRO A 425 8.22 6.24 -8.16
N TYR A 426 8.69 5.78 -9.33
CA TYR A 426 9.81 6.41 -10.04
C TYR A 426 9.53 7.86 -10.44
N ARG A 427 8.29 8.19 -10.83
CA ARG A 427 7.89 9.57 -11.17
C ARG A 427 7.97 10.50 -9.96
N VAL A 428 7.63 9.99 -8.77
CA VAL A 428 7.78 10.78 -7.53
C VAL A 428 9.25 10.97 -7.18
N ILE A 429 10.06 9.91 -7.30
CA ILE A 429 11.51 9.98 -7.10
C ILE A 429 12.16 10.98 -8.06
N GLU A 430 11.78 10.96 -9.34
CA GLU A 430 12.24 11.91 -10.35
C GLU A 430 11.91 13.36 -9.94
N GLY A 431 10.67 13.62 -9.53
CA GLY A 431 10.25 14.94 -9.04
C GLY A 431 11.03 15.38 -7.80
N MET A 432 11.30 14.46 -6.87
CA MET A 432 12.11 14.74 -5.68
C MET A 432 13.57 15.07 -6.04
N LEU A 433 14.16 14.36 -6.99
CA LEU A 433 15.53 14.59 -7.45
C LEU A 433 15.66 15.98 -8.11
N ILE A 434 14.70 16.36 -8.95
CA ILE A 434 14.63 17.70 -9.57
C ILE A 434 14.48 18.77 -8.48
N ALA A 435 13.57 18.56 -7.53
CA ALA A 435 13.36 19.48 -6.41
C ALA A 435 14.64 19.63 -5.56
N ALA A 436 15.35 18.53 -5.31
CA ALA A 436 16.58 18.52 -4.54
C ALA A 436 17.69 19.33 -5.23
N LYS A 437 17.86 19.16 -6.54
CA LYS A 437 18.79 19.97 -7.34
C LYS A 437 18.42 21.45 -7.30
N ALA A 438 17.14 21.79 -7.40
CA ALA A 438 16.66 23.17 -7.37
C ALA A 438 16.92 23.89 -6.04
N VAL A 439 16.79 23.20 -4.91
CA VAL A 439 16.97 23.83 -3.59
C VAL A 439 18.36 23.62 -2.98
N GLY A 440 19.16 22.71 -3.53
CA GLY A 440 20.44 22.29 -2.98
C GLY A 440 20.30 21.34 -1.79
N ALA A 441 19.33 20.42 -1.82
CA ALA A 441 19.16 19.39 -0.80
C ALA A 441 19.89 18.09 -1.19
N HIS A 442 20.43 17.40 -0.18
CA HIS A 442 21.12 16.12 -0.36
C HIS A 442 20.40 14.94 0.30
N GLU A 443 19.35 15.21 1.05
CA GLU A 443 18.52 14.20 1.71
C GLU A 443 17.05 14.36 1.35
N GLY A 444 16.45 13.26 0.92
CA GLY A 444 15.04 13.11 0.62
C GLY A 444 14.35 12.23 1.66
N ILE A 445 13.13 12.58 2.05
CA ILE A 445 12.32 11.81 2.99
C ILE A 445 10.95 11.59 2.39
N PHE A 446 10.58 10.34 2.17
CA PHE A 446 9.19 9.95 2.01
C PHE A 446 8.58 9.75 3.40
N TYR A 447 7.58 10.56 3.75
CA TYR A 447 6.76 10.32 4.92
C TYR A 447 5.45 9.69 4.46
N ILE A 448 5.28 8.38 4.68
CA ILE A 448 4.11 7.62 4.19
C ILE A 448 3.39 7.04 5.39
N ARG A 449 2.08 7.23 5.48
CA ARG A 449 1.26 6.69 6.57
C ARG A 449 1.31 5.15 6.64
N ALA A 450 1.19 4.59 7.85
CA ALA A 450 1.21 3.14 8.07
C ALA A 450 0.10 2.37 7.32
N GLU A 451 -1.04 3.01 7.06
CA GLU A 451 -2.18 2.36 6.39
C GLU A 451 -1.94 2.06 4.89
N TYR A 452 -0.82 2.52 4.32
CA TYR A 452 -0.44 2.32 2.91
C TYR A 452 0.75 1.35 2.73
N PRO A 453 0.65 0.08 3.18
CA PRO A 453 1.79 -0.84 3.18
C PRO A 453 2.34 -1.13 1.77
N LEU A 454 1.47 -1.23 0.76
CA LEU A 454 1.88 -1.47 -0.62
C LEU A 454 2.65 -0.28 -1.21
N ALA A 455 2.28 0.96 -0.84
CA ALA A 455 3.00 2.15 -1.25
C ALA A 455 4.41 2.17 -0.65
N VAL A 456 4.54 1.88 0.65
CA VAL A 456 5.83 1.77 1.34
C VAL A 456 6.72 0.71 0.68
N GLU A 457 6.18 -0.48 0.42
CA GLU A 457 6.91 -1.57 -0.23
C GLU A 457 7.45 -1.16 -1.61
N ARG A 458 6.57 -0.61 -2.46
CA ARG A 458 6.93 -0.22 -3.82
C ARG A 458 7.89 0.94 -3.87
N VAL A 459 7.70 1.96 -3.04
CA VAL A 459 8.63 3.10 -2.95
C VAL A 459 10.00 2.64 -2.47
N ARG A 460 10.08 1.77 -1.45
CA ARG A 460 11.37 1.20 -1.01
C ARG A 460 12.05 0.40 -2.12
N ALA A 461 11.29 -0.40 -2.88
CA ALA A 461 11.85 -1.13 -4.01
C ALA A 461 12.36 -0.19 -5.11
N ALA A 462 11.56 0.82 -5.46
CA ALA A 462 11.94 1.81 -6.47
C ALA A 462 13.19 2.61 -6.07
N ILE A 463 13.32 3.00 -4.80
CA ILE A 463 14.54 3.65 -4.28
C ILE A 463 15.76 2.76 -4.50
N ARG A 464 15.68 1.48 -4.10
CA ARG A 464 16.79 0.53 -4.30
C ARG A 464 17.16 0.38 -5.77
N HIS A 465 16.19 0.21 -6.66
CA HIS A 465 16.46 0.09 -8.10
C HIS A 465 17.14 1.36 -8.65
N CYS A 466 16.74 2.55 -8.18
CA CYS A 466 17.38 3.80 -8.55
C CYS A 466 18.81 3.93 -8.00
N GLU A 467 19.08 3.47 -6.78
CA GLU A 467 20.43 3.42 -6.20
C GLU A 467 21.33 2.46 -7.00
N GLU A 468 20.85 1.25 -7.29
CA GLU A 468 21.57 0.23 -8.06
C GLU A 468 21.93 0.69 -9.49
N ARG A 469 21.08 1.52 -10.10
CA ARG A 469 21.32 2.12 -11.43
C ARG A 469 22.04 3.48 -11.39
N GLY A 470 22.49 3.93 -10.22
CA GLY A 470 23.20 5.22 -10.08
C GLY A 470 22.33 6.45 -10.38
N ILE A 471 21.01 6.32 -10.31
CA ILE A 471 20.05 7.43 -10.43
C ILE A 471 19.99 8.21 -9.10
N LEU A 472 20.02 7.49 -7.98
CA LEU A 472 20.16 8.02 -6.62
C LEU A 472 21.51 7.63 -6.02
N GLY A 473 21.90 8.28 -4.92
CA GLY A 473 23.14 8.02 -4.19
C GLY A 473 24.20 9.09 -4.42
N ASP A 474 25.47 8.67 -4.38
CA ASP A 474 26.61 9.55 -4.62
C ASP A 474 26.93 9.57 -6.12
N GLY A 475 26.62 10.69 -6.78
CA GLY A 475 26.85 10.88 -8.22
C GLY A 475 25.64 10.55 -9.10
N CYS A 476 24.47 11.07 -8.73
CA CYS A 476 23.20 10.88 -9.42
C CYS A 476 23.33 11.12 -10.93
N LEU A 477 22.90 10.14 -11.73
CA LEU A 477 22.87 10.18 -13.20
C LEU A 477 24.24 10.49 -13.83
N GLY A 478 25.33 10.09 -13.17
CA GLY A 478 26.70 10.31 -13.63
C GLY A 478 27.18 11.76 -13.46
N THR A 479 26.58 12.51 -12.53
CA THR A 479 27.00 13.87 -12.17
C THR A 479 27.76 13.88 -10.83
N ASP A 480 28.15 15.05 -10.33
CA ASP A 480 28.71 15.24 -8.99
C ASP A 480 27.63 15.46 -7.91
N PHE A 481 26.35 15.53 -8.31
CA PHE A 481 25.25 15.76 -7.40
C PHE A 481 24.94 14.48 -6.60
N ARG A 482 24.79 14.63 -5.28
CA ARG A 482 24.38 13.55 -4.38
C ARG A 482 22.97 13.76 -3.86
N PHE A 483 22.20 12.69 -3.81
CA PHE A 483 20.86 12.69 -3.22
C PHE A 483 20.49 11.30 -2.70
N HIS A 484 20.33 11.22 -1.38
CA HIS A 484 19.97 10.00 -0.67
C HIS A 484 18.52 10.09 -0.20
N VAL A 485 17.74 9.02 -0.37
CA VAL A 485 16.30 9.05 -0.07
C VAL A 485 15.94 7.93 0.90
N ARG A 486 15.21 8.26 1.96
CA ARG A 486 14.68 7.27 2.93
C ARG A 486 13.18 7.34 3.08
N VAL A 487 12.59 6.24 3.55
CA VAL A 487 11.16 6.14 3.88
C VAL A 487 10.98 6.12 5.38
N ASN A 488 10.21 7.08 5.89
CA ASN A 488 9.71 7.13 7.25
C ASN A 488 8.22 6.72 7.22
N GLU A 489 7.91 5.64 7.93
CA GLU A 489 6.52 5.19 8.12
C GLU A 489 5.91 5.98 9.28
N GLY A 490 4.74 6.58 9.02
CA GLY A 490 3.98 7.41 9.95
C GLY A 490 3.34 6.66 11.10
#